data_AF-B9JYE1-F1
#
_entry.id   AF-B9JYE1-F1
#
_cell.length_a   1.000
_cell.length_b   1.000
_cell.length_c   1.000
_cell.angle_alpha   90.00
_cell.angle_beta   90.00
_cell.angle_gamma   90.00
#
_symmetry.space_group_name_H-M   'P 1'
#
loop_
_entity.id
_entity.type
_entity.pdbx_description
1 polymer ?
#
loop_
_entity_poly.entity_id
_entity_poly.type
_entity_poly.pdbx_seq_one_letter_code
_entity_poly.pdbx_strand_id
1 'polypeptide(L)'
;MNSIAVDYEKLTREKARLVILQELAKQTNESLSSPFFDGALRLSAIYQDLPWVNQQIEYLRNLSAVKVLDVDEDVKIATLTDHGKRHLDREITIQGVQRPRRPGI
;
A
#
# COMPACT_ATOMS: atom_id res chain seq x y z
N MET A 1 24.80 10.66 -7.68
CA MET A 1 24.93 9.24 -8.08
C MET A 1 25.53 8.48 -6.91
N ASN A 2 24.79 7.57 -6.28
CA ASN A 2 25.37 6.60 -5.34
C ASN A 2 24.77 5.22 -5.63
N SER A 3 25.43 4.48 -6.53
CA SER A 3 24.91 3.29 -7.21
C SER A 3 25.19 1.96 -6.49
N ILE A 4 25.43 1.97 -5.17
CA ILE A 4 25.70 0.73 -4.40
C ILE A 4 24.87 0.63 -3.11
N ALA A 5 24.23 1.72 -2.67
CA ALA A 5 23.18 1.62 -1.67
C ALA A 5 21.92 1.11 -2.37
N VAL A 6 21.43 -0.06 -1.98
CA VAL A 6 20.02 -0.40 -2.19
C VAL A 6 19.22 0.83 -1.78
N ASP A 7 18.37 1.35 -2.66
CA ASP A 7 17.49 2.47 -2.34
C ASP A 7 16.43 1.98 -1.35
N TYR A 8 16.83 1.92 -0.08
CA TYR A 8 16.02 1.45 1.03
C TYR A 8 14.74 2.26 1.17
N GLU A 9 14.78 3.54 0.80
CA GLU A 9 13.62 4.41 0.84
C GLU A 9 12.60 4.00 -0.23
N LYS A 10 13.08 3.75 -1.46
CA LYS A 10 12.25 3.18 -2.52
C LYS A 10 11.65 1.84 -2.10
N LEU A 11 12.47 0.90 -1.61
CA LEU A 11 11.96 -0.41 -1.18
C LEU A 11 10.95 -0.29 -0.03
N THR A 12 11.17 0.62 0.91
CA THR A 12 10.23 0.89 2.02
C THR A 12 8.88 1.36 1.49
N ARG A 13 8.88 2.31 0.54
CA ARG A 13 7.65 2.79 -0.11
C ARG A 13 6.95 1.69 -0.89
N GLU A 14 7.69 0.89 -1.66
CA GLU A 14 7.13 -0.21 -2.45
C GLU A 14 6.52 -1.31 -1.56
N LYS A 15 7.17 -1.61 -0.43
CA LYS A 15 6.68 -2.55 0.59
C LYS A 15 5.45 -2.02 1.30
N ALA A 16 5.44 -0.75 1.72
CA ALA A 16 4.29 -0.12 2.38
C ALA A 16 3.03 -0.21 1.51
N ARG A 17 3.17 0.09 0.22
CA ARG A 17 2.06 0.01 -0.74
C ARG A 17 1.53 -1.41 -0.90
N LEU A 18 2.41 -2.43 -0.91
CA LEU A 18 1.96 -3.83 -0.90
C LEU A 18 1.20 -4.16 0.39
N VAL A 19 1.71 -3.73 1.55
CA VAL A 19 1.05 -3.96 2.86
C VAL A 19 -0.33 -3.32 2.88
N ILE A 20 -0.47 -2.08 2.41
CA ILE A 20 -1.78 -1.39 2.33
C ILE A 20 -2.78 -2.21 1.51
N LEU A 21 -2.40 -2.65 0.29
CA LEU A 21 -3.30 -3.47 -0.55
C LEU A 21 -3.67 -4.79 0.14
N GLN A 22 -2.72 -5.44 0.82
CA GLN A 22 -2.97 -6.69 1.56
C GLN A 22 -3.90 -6.48 2.76
N GLU A 23 -3.76 -5.39 3.51
CA GLU A 23 -4.66 -5.08 4.62
C GLU A 23 -6.07 -4.77 4.14
N LEU A 24 -6.21 -4.07 3.02
CA LEU A 24 -7.52 -3.85 2.39
C LEU A 24 -8.16 -5.18 2.00
N ALA A 25 -7.43 -6.09 1.34
CA ALA A 25 -7.94 -7.41 0.94
C ALA A 25 -8.38 -8.31 2.12
N LYS A 26 -7.97 -8.00 3.36
CA LYS A 26 -8.43 -8.70 4.57
C LYS A 26 -9.78 -8.19 5.09
N GLN A 27 -10.21 -7.00 4.68
CA GLN A 27 -11.47 -6.42 5.15
C GLN A 27 -12.64 -6.97 4.36
N THR A 28 -13.79 -7.18 5.02
CA THR A 28 -15.00 -7.72 4.37
C THR A 28 -15.50 -6.88 3.20
N ASN A 29 -15.35 -5.55 3.28
CA ASN A 29 -15.73 -4.59 2.23
C ASN A 29 -14.51 -4.02 1.50
N GLU A 30 -13.35 -4.65 1.68
CA GLU A 30 -12.06 -4.25 1.11
C GLU A 30 -11.67 -2.78 1.34
N SER A 31 -12.19 -2.18 2.42
CA SER A 31 -12.01 -0.76 2.72
C SER A 31 -11.46 -0.55 4.13
N LEU A 32 -10.54 0.40 4.29
CA LEU A 32 -9.94 0.73 5.58
C LEU A 32 -9.56 2.21 5.68
N SER A 33 -9.72 2.79 6.87
CA SER A 33 -9.31 4.17 7.16
C SER A 33 -7.81 4.24 7.46
N SER A 34 -7.15 5.31 6.99
CA SER A 34 -5.69 5.44 6.95
C SER A 34 -4.96 5.26 8.29
N PRO A 35 -5.49 5.69 9.46
CA PRO A 35 -4.85 5.45 10.76
C PRO A 35 -4.74 3.96 11.12
N PHE A 36 -5.64 3.11 10.61
CA PHE A 36 -5.65 1.69 10.95
C PHE A 36 -4.56 0.87 10.23
N PHE A 37 -3.83 1.44 9.27
CA PHE A 37 -2.69 0.77 8.66
C PHE A 37 -1.44 0.73 9.56
N ASP A 38 -1.35 1.57 10.61
CA ASP A 38 -0.16 1.70 11.45
C ASP A 38 0.31 0.35 12.03
N GLY A 39 -0.62 -0.46 12.55
CA GLY A 39 -0.28 -1.77 13.11
C GLY A 39 0.38 -2.71 12.10
N ALA A 40 -0.20 -2.84 10.91
CA ALA A 40 0.34 -3.71 9.85
C ALA A 40 1.67 -3.21 9.28
N LEU A 41 1.81 -1.88 9.14
CA LEU A 41 3.05 -1.25 8.68
C LEU A 41 4.19 -1.47 9.70
N ARG A 42 3.92 -1.30 11.00
CA ARG A 42 4.90 -1.58 12.07
C ARG A 42 5.32 -3.04 12.11
N LEU A 43 4.37 -3.97 11.98
CA LEU A 43 4.67 -5.41 11.87
C LEU A 43 5.56 -5.71 10.64
N SER A 44 5.47 -4.85 9.62
CA SER A 44 6.32 -4.89 8.43
C SER A 44 7.62 -4.10 8.56
N ALA A 45 7.99 -3.65 9.77
CA ALA A 45 9.16 -2.80 10.04
C ALA A 45 9.15 -1.47 9.28
N ILE A 46 7.97 -0.87 9.09
CA ILE A 46 7.77 0.44 8.47
C ILE A 46 7.21 1.37 9.55
N TYR A 47 8.06 2.27 10.05
CA TYR A 47 7.75 3.19 11.14
C TYR A 47 7.60 4.60 10.57
N GLN A 48 6.47 4.87 9.93
CA GLN A 48 6.18 6.14 9.27
C GLN A 48 4.90 6.75 9.84
N ASP A 49 4.77 8.07 9.72
CA ASP A 49 3.62 8.80 10.23
C ASP A 49 2.42 8.76 9.27
N LEU A 50 1.26 9.23 9.75
CA LEU A 50 0.02 9.23 8.98
C LEU A 50 0.11 10.06 7.68
N PRO A 51 0.70 11.28 7.67
CA PRO A 51 0.93 12.01 6.43
C PRO A 51 1.73 11.22 5.38
N TRP A 52 2.78 10.51 5.80
CA TRP A 52 3.56 9.66 4.90
C TRP A 52 2.74 8.48 4.37
N VAL A 53 1.90 7.86 5.21
CA VAL A 53 0.99 6.78 4.81
C VAL A 53 -0.03 7.29 3.79
N ASN A 54 -0.60 8.47 4.02
CA ASN A 54 -1.53 9.11 3.10
C ASN A 54 -0.88 9.35 1.72
N GLN A 55 0.40 9.73 1.65
CA GLN A 55 1.12 9.84 0.37
C GLN A 55 1.20 8.50 -0.38
N GLN A 56 1.31 7.38 0.34
CA GLN A 56 1.33 6.06 -0.29
C GLN A 56 -0.06 5.64 -0.80
N ILE A 57 -1.12 5.97 -0.04
CA ILE A 57 -2.51 5.79 -0.47
C ILE A 57 -2.79 6.61 -1.73
N GLU A 58 -2.30 7.85 -1.78
CA GLU A 58 -2.42 8.72 -2.95
C GLU A 58 -1.70 8.18 -4.17
N TYR A 59 -0.48 7.65 -3.98
CA TYR A 59 0.23 6.98 -5.06
C TYR A 59 -0.58 5.80 -5.62
N LEU A 60 -1.18 4.98 -4.75
CA LEU A 60 -2.03 3.85 -5.16
C LEU A 60 -3.31 4.33 -5.87
N ARG A 61 -3.91 5.44 -5.41
CA ARG A 61 -5.06 6.09 -6.06
C ARG A 61 -4.72 6.50 -7.49
N ASN A 62 -3.57 7.15 -7.68
CA ASN A 62 -3.13 7.61 -9.00
C ASN A 62 -2.90 6.46 -10.00
N LEU A 63 -2.58 5.26 -9.50
CA LEU A 63 -2.45 4.06 -10.31
C LEU A 63 -3.74 3.24 -10.39
N SER A 64 -4.86 3.78 -9.92
CA SER A 64 -6.17 3.11 -9.86
C SER A 64 -6.18 1.80 -9.06
N ALA A 65 -5.19 1.58 -8.19
CA ALA A 65 -5.09 0.38 -7.35
C ALA A 65 -6.06 0.42 -6.16
N VAL A 66 -6.44 1.62 -5.75
CA VAL A 66 -7.46 1.88 -4.72
C VAL A 66 -8.34 3.05 -5.18
N LYS A 67 -9.59 3.07 -4.70
CA LYS A 67 -10.42 4.28 -4.62
C LYS A 67 -10.17 4.92 -3.25
N VAL A 68 -10.32 6.24 -3.15
CA VAL A 68 -10.15 6.96 -1.89
C VAL A 68 -11.31 7.89 -1.68
N LEU A 69 -11.88 7.83 -0.48
CA LEU A 69 -12.76 8.86 0.06
C LEU A 69 -11.95 9.70 1.06
N ASP A 70 -11.82 10.99 0.77
CA ASP A 70 -11.24 11.97 1.66
C ASP A 70 -12.29 12.32 2.74
N VAL A 71 -12.06 11.91 3.99
CA VAL A 71 -12.99 12.15 5.12
C VAL A 71 -12.79 13.56 5.68
N ASP A 72 -11.53 13.91 5.88
CA ASP A 72 -11.05 15.23 6.27
C ASP A 72 -9.64 15.46 5.69
N GLU A 73 -8.92 16.47 6.18
CA GLU A 73 -7.58 16.81 5.69
C GLU A 73 -6.54 15.71 5.96
N ASP A 74 -6.71 14.93 7.04
CA ASP A 74 -5.73 13.97 7.55
C ASP A 74 -6.15 12.51 7.36
N VAL A 75 -7.44 12.23 7.22
CA VAL A 75 -8.01 10.88 7.22
C VAL A 75 -8.58 10.53 5.85
N LYS A 76 -8.13 9.38 5.34
CA LYS A 76 -8.54 8.81 4.06
C LYS A 76 -9.15 7.44 4.28
N ILE A 77 -10.24 7.12 3.62
CA ILE A 77 -10.74 5.74 3.50
C ILE A 77 -10.31 5.22 2.13
N ALA A 78 -9.43 4.23 2.12
CA ALA A 78 -9.03 3.54 0.91
C ALA A 78 -9.92 2.31 0.70
N THR A 79 -10.30 2.04 -0.54
CA THR A 79 -11.05 0.84 -0.96
C THR A 79 -10.28 0.16 -2.09
N LEU A 80 -10.00 -1.13 -1.97
CA LEU A 80 -9.33 -1.91 -3.01
C LEU A 80 -10.14 -1.87 -4.31
N THR A 81 -9.47 -1.81 -5.45
CA THR A 81 -10.11 -1.99 -6.77
C THR A 81 -9.76 -3.35 -7.36
N ASP A 82 -10.49 -3.76 -8.39
CA ASP A 82 -10.12 -4.92 -9.21
C ASP A 82 -8.68 -4.82 -9.73
N HIS A 83 -8.22 -3.62 -10.11
CA HIS A 83 -6.83 -3.42 -10.55
C HIS A 83 -5.83 -3.73 -9.43
N GLY A 84 -6.08 -3.24 -8.21
CA GLY A 84 -5.27 -3.56 -7.04
C GLY A 84 -5.31 -5.06 -6.70
N LYS A 85 -6.49 -5.67 -6.77
CA LYS A 85 -6.69 -7.10 -6.52
C LYS A 85 -5.92 -7.97 -7.51
N ARG A 86 -5.96 -7.65 -8.80
CA ARG A 86 -5.20 -8.37 -9.84
C ARG A 86 -3.68 -8.30 -9.63
N HIS A 87 -3.16 -7.23 -9.02
CA HIS A 87 -1.76 -7.18 -8.59
C HIS A 87 -1.49 -8.15 -7.44
N LEU A 88 -2.38 -8.19 -6.44
CA LEU A 88 -2.29 -9.15 -5.32
C LEU A 88 -2.34 -10.60 -5.81
N ASP A 89 -3.18 -10.88 -6.80
CA ASP A 89 -3.32 -12.18 -7.44
C ASP A 89 -2.19 -12.49 -8.43
N ARG A 90 -1.25 -11.55 -8.58
CA ARG A 90 -0.06 -11.63 -9.43
C ARG A 90 -0.35 -11.80 -10.92
N GLU A 91 -1.55 -11.42 -11.36
CA GLU A 91 -1.94 -11.37 -12.78
C GLU A 91 -1.24 -10.21 -13.50
N ILE A 92 -1.07 -9.09 -12.79
CA ILE A 92 -0.41 -7.89 -13.29
C ILE A 92 0.64 -7.40 -12.28
N THR A 93 1.42 -6.40 -12.69
CA THR A 93 2.35 -5.68 -11.81
C THR A 93 2.04 -4.20 -11.85
N ILE A 94 1.84 -3.60 -10.67
CA ILE A 94 1.69 -2.15 -10.50
C ILE A 94 3.07 -1.57 -10.20
N GLN A 95 3.47 -0.56 -10.98
CA GLN A 95 4.75 0.11 -10.78
C GLN A 95 4.85 0.69 -9.37
N GLY A 96 6.02 0.53 -8.75
CA GLY A 96 6.25 1.02 -7.40
C GLY A 96 5.49 0.21 -6.35
N VAL A 97 4.88 -0.93 -6.65
CA VAL A 97 4.32 -1.80 -5.61
C VAL A 97 5.13 -3.09 -5.60
N GLN A 98 5.62 -3.49 -4.43
CA GLN A 98 6.36 -4.74 -4.32
C GLN A 98 5.46 -5.91 -4.79
N ARG A 99 6.05 -6.88 -5.50
CA ARG A 99 5.30 -8.05 -5.96
C ARG A 99 4.90 -8.90 -4.75
N PRO A 100 3.63 -9.31 -4.61
CA PRO A 100 3.19 -10.19 -3.53
C PRO A 100 3.98 -11.50 -3.56
N ARG A 101 4.24 -12.11 -2.40
CA ARG A 101 4.86 -13.44 -2.34
C ARG A 101 3.96 -14.48 -3.02
N ARG A 102 4.56 -15.55 -3.55
CA ARG A 102 3.78 -16.69 -4.05
C ARG A 102 3.13 -17.39 -2.85
N PRO A 103 1.82 -17.68 -2.86
CA PRO A 103 1.21 -18.54 -1.84
C PRO A 103 1.94 -19.89 -1.78
N GLY A 104 2.24 -20.36 -0.56
CA GLY A 104 2.83 -21.70 -0.33
C GLY A 104 4.35 -21.80 -0.41
N ILE A 105 5.09 -20.67 -0.40
CA ILE A 105 6.57 -20.64 -0.35
C ILE A 105 7.04 -19.69 0.74
#